data_AF-A0A7G9YDJ1-F1
#
_entry.id   AF-A0A7G9YDJ1-F1
#
_cell.length_a   1.000
_cell.length_b   1.000
_cell.length_c   1.000
_cell.angle_alpha   90.00
_cell.angle_beta   90.00
_cell.angle_gamma   90.00
#
_symmetry.space_group_name_H-M   'P 1'
#
loop_
_entity.id
_entity.type
_entity.pdbx_description
1 polymer ?
#
loop_
_entity_poly.entity_id
_entity_poly.type
_entity_poly.pdbx_seq_one_letter_code
_entity_poly.pdbx_strand_id
1 'polypeptide(L)'
;MNKNKKTTIEVKGAAITVLSQKEDDYICITDIARYKNAERTDDLVRNWLRNRNTIEFLGIWEQLNNPGFKPVEFDGIRMQAGLNSFTLTPKRCKVLRILS
;
A
#
# COMPACT_ATOMS: atom_id res chain seq x y z
N MET A 1 -24.91 -7.35 -5.98
CA MET A 1 -24.24 -6.08 -6.34
C MET A 1 -23.63 -5.48 -5.08
N ASN A 2 -22.37 -5.78 -4.75
CA ASN A 2 -21.72 -5.17 -3.58
C ASN A 2 -21.25 -3.76 -3.97
N LYS A 3 -21.88 -2.74 -3.40
CA LYS A 3 -21.49 -1.34 -3.62
C LYS A 3 -20.19 -1.09 -2.85
N ASN A 4 -19.12 -0.74 -3.55
CA ASN A 4 -17.89 -0.25 -2.92
C ASN A 4 -18.24 1.00 -2.11
N LYS A 5 -17.89 1.02 -0.82
CA LYS A 5 -18.17 2.16 0.05
C LYS A 5 -16.88 2.96 0.20
N LYS A 6 -16.86 4.17 -0.36
CA LYS A 6 -15.79 5.13 -0.13
C LYS A 6 -16.13 5.95 1.11
N THR A 7 -15.23 5.95 2.09
CA THR A 7 -15.35 6.71 3.33
C THR A 7 -14.09 7.53 3.51
N THR A 8 -14.22 8.79 3.89
CA THR A 8 -13.05 9.63 4.19
C THR A 8 -12.87 9.70 5.70
N ILE A 9 -11.67 9.43 6.19
CA ILE A 9 -11.31 9.57 7.60
C ILE A 9 -10.34 10.74 7.74
N GLU A 10 -10.45 11.49 8.84
CA GLU A 10 -9.44 12.49 9.20
C GLU A 10 -8.39 11.88 10.12
N VAL A 11 -7.13 11.92 9.69
CA VAL A 11 -5.99 11.44 10.48
C VAL A 11 -4.96 12.57 10.54
N LYS A 12 -4.71 13.09 11.74
CA LYS A 12 -3.77 14.21 11.97
C LYS A 12 -4.03 15.43 11.08
N GLY A 13 -5.30 15.75 10.80
CA GLY A 13 -5.69 16.85 9.92
C GLY A 13 -5.57 16.56 8.41
N ALA A 14 -5.27 15.32 8.03
CA ALA A 14 -5.29 14.85 6.66
C ALA A 14 -6.57 14.07 6.37
N ALA A 15 -7.30 14.45 5.31
CA ALA A 15 -8.39 13.65 4.78
C ALA A 15 -7.80 12.46 4.00
N ILE A 16 -7.98 11.25 4.52
CA ILE A 16 -7.52 10.00 3.91
C ILE A 16 -8.74 9.24 3.40
N THR A 17 -8.72 8.90 2.11
CA THR A 17 -9.76 8.05 1.53
C THR A 17 -9.55 6.60 1.92
N VAL A 18 -10.59 5.98 2.46
CA VAL A 18 -10.70 4.54 2.73
C VAL A 18 -11.75 3.95 1.80
N LEU A 19 -11.37 2.91 1.06
CA LEU A 19 -12.25 2.18 0.18
C LEU A 19 -12.56 0.83 0.82
N SER A 20 -13.79 0.65 1.32
CA SER A 20 -14.26 -0.63 1.82
C SER A 20 -14.79 -1.45 0.64
N GLN A 21 -14.16 -2.58 0.38
CA GLN A 21 -14.57 -3.52 -0.67
C GLN A 21 -14.71 -4.93 -0.09
N LYS A 22 -15.96 -5.38 -0.01
CA LYS A 22 -16.36 -6.69 0.56
C LYS A 22 -15.93 -6.82 2.03
N GLU A 23 -14.89 -7.58 2.31
CA GLU A 23 -14.37 -7.91 3.65
C GLU A 23 -13.09 -7.12 3.97
N ASP A 24 -12.59 -6.31 3.04
CA ASP A 24 -11.31 -5.63 3.17
C ASP A 24 -11.46 -4.12 3.04
N ASP A 25 -10.72 -3.40 3.88
CA ASP A 25 -10.60 -1.95 3.83
C ASP A 25 -9.25 -1.56 3.21
N TYR A 26 -9.31 -0.70 2.19
CA TYR A 26 -8.15 -0.21 1.45
C TYR A 26 -7.90 1.24 1.82
N ILE A 27 -6.66 1.59 2.18
CA ILE A 27 -6.30 2.97 2.53
C ILE A 27 -5.55 3.61 1.35
N CYS A 28 -5.96 4.81 0.96
CA CYS A 28 -5.32 5.57 -0.12
C CYS A 28 -3.95 6.11 0.30
N ILE A 29 -2.87 5.43 -0.12
CA ILE A 29 -1.49 5.85 0.21
C ILE A 29 -1.09 7.17 -0.44
N THR A 30 -1.69 7.54 -1.58
CA THR A 30 -1.42 8.82 -2.23
C THR A 30 -1.97 10.00 -1.45
N ASP A 31 -3.06 9.82 -0.71
CA ASP A 31 -3.57 10.87 0.19
C ASP A 31 -2.61 11.08 1.38
N ILE A 32 -2.03 10.00 1.91
CA ILE A 32 -0.98 10.05 2.96
C ILE A 32 0.29 10.73 2.43
N ALA A 33 0.70 10.39 1.20
CA ALA A 33 1.87 11.00 0.58
C ALA A 33 1.65 12.49 0.28
N ARG A 34 0.43 12.89 -0.13
CA ARG A 34 0.06 14.31 -0.34
C ARG A 34 0.15 15.11 0.96
N TYR A 35 -0.25 14.53 2.09
CA TYR A 35 -0.08 15.17 3.41
C TYR A 35 1.40 15.40 3.76
N LYS A 36 2.28 14.47 3.39
CA LYS A 36 3.72 14.59 3.69
C LYS A 36 4.45 15.55 2.74
N ASN A 37 4.16 15.48 1.45
CA ASN A 37 4.70 16.41 0.45
C ASN A 37 3.82 16.43 -0.81
N ALA A 38 3.02 17.49 -0.96
CA ALA A 38 2.05 17.61 -2.04
C ALA A 38 2.69 17.78 -3.43
N GLU A 39 3.90 18.35 -3.53
CA GLU A 39 4.57 18.61 -4.81
C GLU A 39 5.28 17.39 -5.39
N ARG A 40 5.66 16.41 -4.55
CA ARG A 40 6.41 15.21 -4.94
C ARG A 40 5.80 13.93 -4.41
N THR A 41 4.48 13.82 -4.55
CA THR A 41 3.70 12.69 -4.03
C THR A 41 4.09 11.38 -4.72
N ASP A 42 4.31 11.40 -6.04
CA ASP A 42 4.70 10.27 -6.86
C ASP A 42 6.13 9.76 -6.54
N ASP A 43 7.11 10.66 -6.41
CA ASP A 43 8.46 10.33 -5.98
C ASP A 43 8.48 9.71 -4.57
N LEU A 44 7.68 10.26 -3.64
CA LEU A 44 7.56 9.72 -2.27
C LEU A 44 7.02 8.29 -2.27
N VAL A 45 5.91 8.06 -2.97
CA VAL A 45 5.30 6.72 -3.07
C VAL A 45 6.28 5.75 -3.73
N ARG A 46 6.97 6.17 -4.80
CA ARG A 46 7.98 5.35 -5.46
C ARG A 46 9.14 5.02 -4.52
N ASN A 47 9.59 5.96 -3.70
CA ASN A 47 10.66 5.74 -2.73
C ASN A 47 10.22 4.78 -1.60
N TRP A 48 8.99 4.91 -1.10
CA TRP A 48 8.40 3.97 -0.14
C TRP A 48 8.30 2.55 -0.69
N LEU A 49 7.85 2.39 -1.94
CA LEU A 49 7.73 1.08 -2.57
C LEU A 49 9.09 0.46 -2.98
N ARG A 50 10.15 1.27 -3.06
CA ARG A 50 11.52 0.81 -3.32
C ARG A 50 12.26 0.44 -2.03
N ASN A 51 11.90 1.07 -0.92
CA ASN A 51 12.54 0.84 0.36
C ASN A 51 12.12 -0.53 0.94
N ARG A 52 13.11 -1.40 1.14
CA ARG A 52 12.90 -2.72 1.73
C ARG A 52 12.24 -2.64 3.11
N ASN A 53 12.62 -1.68 3.95
CA ASN A 53 12.03 -1.53 5.29
C ASN A 53 10.52 -1.27 5.22
N THR A 54 10.08 -0.47 4.25
CA THR A 54 8.68 -0.17 4.05
C THR A 54 7.93 -1.40 3.54
N ILE A 55 8.48 -2.12 2.56
CA ILE A 55 7.88 -3.36 2.07
C ILE A 55 7.78 -4.42 3.18
N GLU A 56 8.83 -4.60 3.99
CA GLU A 56 8.81 -5.53 5.13
C GLU A 56 7.74 -5.17 6.17
N PHE A 57 7.63 -3.89 6.53
CA PHE A 57 6.57 -3.43 7.43
C PHE A 57 5.17 -3.72 6.88
N LEU A 58 4.95 -3.46 5.60
CA LEU A 58 3.68 -3.73 4.92
C LEU A 58 3.38 -5.23 4.85
N GLY A 59 4.39 -6.07 4.64
CA GLY A 59 4.26 -7.53 4.66
C GLY A 59 3.84 -8.07 6.03
N ILE A 60 4.43 -7.54 7.11
CA ILE A 60 4.05 -7.91 8.49
C ILE A 60 2.62 -7.45 8.78
N TRP A 61 2.27 -6.22 8.37
CA TRP A 61 0.92 -5.70 8.55
C TRP A 61 -0.13 -6.55 7.80
N GLU A 62 0.16 -6.93 6.55
CA GLU A 62 -0.69 -7.85 5.78
C GLU A 62 -0.78 -9.22 6.44
N GLN A 63 0.32 -9.80 6.93
CA GLN A 63 0.28 -11.09 7.63
C GLN A 63 -0.59 -11.06 8.89
N LEU A 64 -0.66 -9.91 9.58
CA LEU A 64 -1.49 -9.74 10.79
C LEU A 64 -2.96 -9.48 10.48
N ASN A 65 -3.26 -8.73 9.41
CA ASN A 65 -4.61 -8.25 9.12
C ASN A 65 -5.31 -9.02 7.98
N ASN A 66 -4.58 -9.80 7.20
CA ASN A 66 -5.09 -10.54 6.05
C ASN A 66 -4.88 -12.06 6.25
N PRO A 67 -5.91 -12.81 6.68
CA PRO A 67 -5.81 -14.26 6.86
C PRO A 67 -5.61 -15.02 5.54
N GLY A 68 -5.84 -14.38 4.38
CA GLY A 68 -5.56 -14.92 3.05
C GLY A 68 -4.17 -14.56 2.51
N PHE A 69 -3.30 -13.98 3.34
CA PHE A 69 -1.97 -13.57 2.93
C PHE A 69 -1.13 -14.76 2.48
N LYS A 70 -0.41 -14.58 1.37
CA LYS A 70 0.46 -15.61 0.78
C LYS A 70 1.93 -15.26 1.04
N PRO A 71 2.52 -15.70 2.17
CA PRO A 71 3.87 -15.32 2.56
C PRO A 71 4.92 -15.77 1.54
N VAL A 72 4.70 -16.88 0.84
CA VAL A 72 5.64 -17.41 -0.17
C VAL A 72 5.73 -16.50 -1.40
N GLU A 73 4.61 -15.99 -1.91
CA GLU A 73 4.60 -15.05 -3.03
C GLU A 73 5.20 -13.69 -2.62
N PHE A 74 4.97 -13.29 -1.37
CA PHE A 74 5.51 -12.05 -0.80
C PHE A 74 7.03 -12.11 -0.57
N ASP A 75 7.59 -13.24 -0.15
CA ASP A 75 9.03 -13.34 0.13
C ASP A 75 9.87 -13.12 -1.14
N GLY A 76 9.36 -13.53 -2.31
CA GLY A 76 9.96 -13.20 -3.61
C GLY A 76 9.97 -11.68 -3.90
N ILE A 77 8.93 -10.95 -3.49
CA ILE A 77 8.87 -9.48 -3.58
C ILE A 77 9.83 -8.85 -2.57
N ARG A 78 9.89 -9.37 -1.34
CA ARG A 78 10.78 -8.92 -0.28
C ARG A 78 12.25 -9.07 -0.67
N MET A 79 12.63 -10.19 -1.29
CA MET A 79 13.99 -10.44 -1.75
C MET A 79 14.42 -9.49 -2.88
N GLN A 80 13.47 -9.02 -3.70
CA GLN A 80 13.76 -8.06 -4.76
C GLN A 80 13.69 -6.60 -4.29
N ALA A 81 12.95 -6.31 -3.21
CA ALA A 81 12.83 -4.96 -2.65
C ALA A 81 14.21 -4.45 -2.17
N GLY A 82 14.55 -3.22 -2.55
CA GLY A 82 15.85 -2.60 -2.25
C GLY A 82 16.94 -2.84 -3.31
N LEU A 83 16.73 -3.73 -4.29
CA LEU A 83 17.63 -3.81 -5.45
C LEU A 83 17.45 -2.58 -6.36
N ASN A 84 18.55 -2.04 -6.87
CA ASN A 84 18.48 -0.87 -7.76
C ASN A 84 17.65 -1.13 -9.03
N SER A 85 17.60 -2.39 -9.48
CA SER A 85 16.82 -2.88 -10.63
C SER A 85 15.34 -3.16 -10.32
N PHE A 86 14.93 -3.08 -9.05
CA PHE A 86 13.56 -3.40 -8.67
C PHE A 86 12.60 -2.27 -9.06
N THR A 87 11.64 -2.63 -9.90
CA THR A 87 10.53 -1.75 -10.28
C THR A 87 9.23 -2.45 -9.90
N LEU A 88 8.56 -1.92 -8.87
CA LEU A 88 7.25 -2.41 -8.46
C LEU A 88 6.20 -1.88 -9.45
N THR A 89 5.72 -2.74 -10.35
CA THR A 89 4.67 -2.39 -11.31
C THR A 89 3.28 -2.51 -10.68
N PRO A 90 2.27 -1.74 -11.14
CA PRO A 90 0.92 -1.74 -10.55
C PRO A 90 0.26 -3.13 -10.49
N LYS A 91 0.60 -4.04 -11.42
CA LYS A 91 0.14 -5.43 -11.42
C LYS A 91 0.70 -6.25 -10.24
N ARG A 92 1.93 -5.98 -9.81
CA ARG A 92 2.57 -6.62 -8.65
C ARG A 92 2.10 -5.99 -7.33
N CYS A 93 1.70 -4.71 -7.33
CA CYS A 93 1.09 -4.05 -6.17
C CYS A 93 -0.26 -4.65 -5.74
N LYS A 94 -0.99 -5.34 -6.63
CA LYS A 94 -2.22 -6.05 -6.24
C LYS A 94 -2.01 -7.09 -5.13
N VAL A 95 -0.79 -7.61 -5.00
CA VAL A 95 -0.41 -8.55 -3.93
C VAL A 95 -0.42 -7.88 -2.56
N LEU A 96 -0.26 -6.56 -2.51
CA LEU A 96 -0.12 -5.80 -1.27
C LEU A 96 -1.39 -5.01 -0.86
N ARG A 97 -2.50 -5.07 -1.61
CA ARG A 97 -3.74 -4.29 -1.34
C ARG A 97 -3.57 -2.77 -1.06
N ILE A 98 -2.40 -2.17 -1.35
CA ILE A 98 -2.09 -0.77 -0.97
C ILE A 98 -2.54 0.27 -2.00
N LEU A 99 -3.01 -0.14 -3.18
CA LEU A 99 -3.41 0.80 -4.24
C LEU A 99 -4.83 0.51 -4.73
N SER A 100 -5.77 1.35 -4.30
CA SER A 100 -7.02 1.66 -5.02
C SER A 100 -7.25 3.15 -5.04
#